data_AF-A0A938CVJ7-F1
#
_entry.id   AF-A0A938CVJ7-F1
#
_cell.length_a   1.000
_cell.length_b   1.000
_cell.length_c   1.000
_cell.angle_alpha   90.00
_cell.angle_beta   90.00
_cell.angle_gamma   90.00
#
_symmetry.space_group_name_H-M   'P 1'
#
loop_
_entity.id
_entity.type
_entity.pdbx_description
1 polymer ?
#
loop_
_entity_poly.entity_id
_entity_poly.type
_entity_poly.pdbx_seq_one_letter_code
_entity_poly.pdbx_strand_id
1 'polypeptide(L)' 'MISFAVGAALIVGTAFAFWSFMPKEGRVHRLVESIWGPYVGIGITSGFAIGIVMILASAVSAFG' A
#
# COMPACT_ATOMS: atom_id res chain seq x y z
N MET A 1 13.19 -13.30 -6.69
CA MET A 1 11.88 -14.00 -6.72
C MET A 1 11.06 -13.77 -5.45
N ILE A 2 11.57 -14.08 -4.25
CA ILE A 2 10.84 -13.83 -2.98
C ILE A 2 10.50 -12.34 -2.80
N SER A 3 11.46 -11.44 -3.01
CA SER A 3 11.25 -9.98 -2.87
C SER A 3 10.19 -9.43 -3.84
N PHE A 4 10.11 -10.00 -5.05
CA PHE A 4 9.07 -9.66 -6.03
C PHE A 4 7.69 -10.07 -5.53
N ALA A 5 7.54 -11.31 -5.03
CA ALA A 5 6.27 -11.80 -4.51
C ALA A 5 5.80 -10.99 -3.28
N VAL A 6 6.73 -10.64 -2.39
CA VAL A 6 6.43 -9.80 -1.21
C VAL A 6 6.04 -8.38 -1.62
N GLY A 7 6.76 -7.78 -2.58
CA GLY A 7 6.43 -6.45 -3.09
C GLY A 7 5.06 -6.42 -3.78
N ALA A 8 4.74 -7.44 -4.59
CA ALA A 8 3.43 -7.57 -5.22
C ALA A 8 2.31 -7.75 -4.19
N ALA A 9 2.51 -8.61 -3.18
CA ALA A 9 1.55 -8.80 -2.10
C ALA A 9 1.33 -7.51 -1.28
N LEU A 10 2.39 -6.74 -1.04
CA LEU A 10 2.30 -5.43 -0.38
C LEU A 10 1.48 -4.45 -1.20
N ILE A 11 1.70 -4.35 -2.52
CA ILE A 11 0.92 -3.46 -3.39
C ILE A 11 -0.56 -3.86 -3.37
N VAL A 12 -0.87 -5.14 -3.54
CA VAL A 12 -2.25 -5.64 -3.55
C VAL A 12 -2.92 -5.41 -2.19
N GLY A 13 -2.23 -5.73 -1.09
CA GLY A 13 -2.75 -5.52 0.26
C GLY A 13 -2.99 -4.03 0.56
N THR A 14 -2.07 -3.16 0.15
CA THR A 14 -2.18 -1.71 0.34
C THR A 14 -3.30 -1.12 -0.52
N ALA A 15 -3.47 -1.60 -1.76
CA ALA A 15 -4.58 -1.22 -2.63
C ALA A 15 -5.93 -1.64 -2.04
N PHE A 16 -6.02 -2.85 -1.47
CA PHE A 16 -7.22 -3.33 -0.80
C PHE A 16 -7.54 -2.50 0.46
N ALA A 17 -6.52 -2.19 1.27
CA ALA A 17 -6.68 -1.32 2.42
C ALA A 17 -7.18 0.08 2.00
N PHE A 18 -6.57 0.68 0.99
CA PHE A 18 -6.99 1.97 0.43
C PHE A 18 -8.45 1.92 -0.08
N TRP A 19 -8.83 0.87 -0.79
CA TRP A 19 -10.21 0.65 -1.24
C TRP A 19 -11.20 0.54 -0.08
N SER A 20 -10.78 -0.03 1.05
CA SER A 20 -11.61 -0.10 2.26
C SER A 20 -11.80 1.27 2.91
N PHE A 21 -10.83 2.18 2.78
CA PHE A 21 -10.91 3.53 3.36
C PHE A 21 -11.60 4.55 2.45
N MET A 22 -11.78 4.25 1.17
CA MET A 22 -12.55 5.11 0.28
C MET A 22 -13.98 5.30 0.79
N PRO A 23 -14.57 6.49 0.62
CA PRO A 23 -15.94 6.73 1.01
C PRO A 23 -16.87 5.81 0.21
N LYS A 24 -17.66 5.02 0.93
CA LYS A 24 -18.70 4.17 0.35
C LYS A 24 -20.05 4.76 0.76
N GLU A 25 -20.95 4.88 -0.20
CA GLU A 25 -22.32 5.36 0.05
C GLU A 25 -22.36 6.78 0.68
N GLY A 26 -21.38 7.62 0.33
CA GLY A 26 -21.27 8.99 0.86
C GLY A 26 -20.77 9.08 2.30
N ARG A 27 -20.34 7.97 2.92
CA ARG A 27 -19.79 7.94 4.28
C ARG A 27 -18.29 7.65 4.24
N VAL A 28 -17.51 8.51 4.88
CA VAL A 28 -16.07 8.32 5.07
C VAL A 28 -15.82 7.28 6.17
N HIS A 29 -14.72 6.53 6.02
CA HIS A 29 -14.36 5.51 7.00
C HIS A 29 -13.98 6.17 8.34
N ARG A 30 -14.50 5.65 9.47
CA ARG A 30 -14.31 6.22 10.82
C ARG A 30 -12.84 6.49 11.19
N LEU A 31 -11.93 5.71 10.63
CA LEU A 31 -10.48 5.86 10.85
C LEU A 31 -9.90 7.10 10.18
N VAL A 32 -10.46 7.54 9.05
CA VAL A 32 -10.04 8.73 8.30
C VAL A 32 -10.47 10.02 9.01
N GLU A 33 -11.63 10.03 9.67
CA GLU A 33 -12.12 11.16 10.47
C GLU A 33 -11.55 11.19 11.91
N SER A 34 -10.82 10.15 12.31
CA SER A 34 -10.20 10.07 13.63
C SER A 34 -8.82 10.71 13.66
N ILE A 35 -8.24 10.85 14.86
CA ILE A 35 -6.84 11.27 15.04
C ILE A 35 -5.84 10.36 14.29
N TRP A 36 -6.26 9.15 13.92
CA TRP A 36 -5.45 8.20 13.15
C TRP A 36 -5.45 8.44 11.64
N GLY A 37 -6.32 9.32 11.12
CA GLY A 37 -6.46 9.60 9.69
C GLY A 37 -5.13 9.91 8.97
N PRO A 38 -4.28 10.79 9.51
CA PRO A 38 -2.96 11.07 8.94
C PRO A 38 -2.06 9.84 8.86
N TYR A 39 -2.08 9.00 9.89
CA TYR A 39 -1.27 7.77 9.95
C TYR A 39 -1.74 6.72 8.94
N VAL A 40 -3.04 6.66 8.67
CA VAL A 40 -3.58 5.80 7.60
C VAL A 40 -3.05 6.25 6.24
N GLY A 41 -3.02 7.55 5.97
CA GLY A 41 -2.45 8.09 4.73
C GLY A 41 -0.94 7.81 4.57
N ILE A 42 -0.18 7.97 5.65
CA ILE A 42 1.25 7.63 5.69
C ILE A 42 1.45 6.13 5.46
N GLY A 43 0.66 5.28 6.11
CA GLY A 43 0.72 3.82 5.96
C GLY A 43 0.47 3.38 4.52
N ILE A 44 -0.53 3.95 3.85
CA ILE A 44 -0.85 3.63 2.46
C ILE A 44 0.28 4.10 1.53
N THR A 45 0.75 5.34 1.70
CA THR A 45 1.81 5.91 0.84
C THR A 45 3.12 5.15 0.99
N SER A 46 3.52 4.85 2.23
CA SER A 46 4.72 4.06 2.51
C SER A 46 4.60 2.60 2.04
N GLY A 47 3.42 1.98 2.19
CA GLY A 47 3.16 0.63 1.71
C GLY A 47 3.32 0.50 0.19
N PHE A 48 2.77 1.45 -0.58
CA PHE A 48 2.98 1.50 -2.03
C PHE A 48 4.45 1.75 -2.40
N ALA A 49 5.11 2.72 -1.76
CA ALA A 49 6.50 3.03 -2.03
C ALA A 49 7.42 1.82 -1.79
N ILE A 50 7.28 1.15 -0.65
CA ILE A 50 8.06 -0.04 -0.30
C ILE A 50 7.76 -1.18 -1.28
N GLY A 51 6.48 -1.45 -1.58
CA GLY A 51 6.10 -2.49 -2.52
C GLY A 51 6.71 -2.31 -3.91
N ILE A 52 6.67 -1.08 -4.44
CA ILE A 52 7.29 -0.72 -5.73
C ILE A 52 8.81 -0.89 -5.67
N VAL A 53 9.47 -0.38 -4.62
CA VAL A 53 10.92 -0.50 -4.44
C VAL A 53 11.35 -1.96 -4.38
N MET A 54 10.61 -2.83 -3.68
CA MET A 54 10.94 -4.26 -3.60
C MET A 54 10.80 -4.98 -4.95
N ILE A 55 9.79 -4.62 -5.75
CA ILE A 55 9.63 -5.17 -7.10
C ILE A 55 10.79 -4.71 -8.00
N LEU A 56 11.10 -3.41 -7.99
CA LEU A 56 12.21 -2.85 -8.77
C LEU A 56 13.56 -3.44 -8.36
N ALA A 57 13.83 -3.57 -7.06
CA ALA A 57 15.04 -4.20 -6.56
C ALA A 57 15.16 -5.66 -7.03
N SER A 58 14.05 -6.41 -7.05
CA SER A 58 14.05 -7.77 -7.59
C SER A 58 14.25 -7.81 -9.11
N ALA A 59 13.77 -6.81 -9.86
CA ALA A 59 13.97 -6.71 -11.30
C ALA A 59 15.43 -6.36 -11.62
N VAL A 60 16.01 -5.39 -10.92
CA VAL A 60 17.43 -5.01 -11.04
C VAL A 60 18.31 -6.22 -10.73
N SER A 61 18.04 -6.96 -9.65
CA SER A 61 18.81 -8.17 -9.33
C SER A 61 18.66 -9.31 -10.34
N ALA A 62 17.64 -9.29 -11.21
CA ALA A 62 17.39 -10.34 -12.20
C ALA A 62 17.97 -10.01 -13.59
N PHE A 63 18.10 -8.72 -13.91
CA PHE A 63 18.51 -8.23 -15.24
C PHE A 63 19.80 -7.39 -15.22
N GLY A 64 20.31 -7.05 -14.04
CA GLY A 64 21.54 -6.28 -13.81
C GLY A 64 22.68 -7.11 -13.27
#